data_AF-A0A7L0S387-F1
#
_entry.id   AF-A0A7L0S387-F1
#
_cell.length_a   1.000
_cell.length_b   1.000
_cell.length_c   1.000
_cell.angle_alpha   90.00
_cell.angle_beta   90.00
_cell.angle_gamma   90.00
#
_symmetry.space_group_name_H-M   'P 1'
#
loop_
_entity.id
_entity.type
_entity.pdbx_description
1 polymer ?
#
loop_
_entity_poly.entity_id
_entity_poly.type
_entity_poly.pdbx_seq_one_letter_code
_entity_poly.pdbx_strand_id
1 'polypeptide(L)' 'MKILYLLFSLLFLALQVSPGLSSPRRDMLFCRKGTCHFGSCPISKIKVGSCFGFRSCCK' A
#
# COMPACT_ATOMS: atom_id res chain seq x y z
N MET A 1 -36.38 4.51 -9.03
CA MET A 1 -35.37 5.23 -8.20
C MET A 1 -34.54 4.33 -7.26
N LYS A 2 -34.72 3.00 -7.19
CA LYS A 2 -33.97 2.13 -6.26
C LYS A 2 -32.72 1.46 -6.86
N ILE A 3 -32.70 1.29 -8.18
CA ILE A 3 -31.61 0.64 -8.94
C ILE A 3 -30.30 1.44 -8.91
N LEU A 4 -30.38 2.77 -8.93
CA LEU A 4 -29.19 3.62 -8.89
C LEU A 4 -28.40 3.42 -7.58
N TYR A 5 -29.10 3.27 -6.46
CA TYR A 5 -28.48 2.98 -5.16
C TYR A 5 -27.86 1.60 -5.09
N LEU A 6 -28.48 0.59 -5.71
CA LEU A 6 -27.92 -0.77 -5.77
C LEU A 6 -26.62 -0.81 -6.58
N LEU A 7 -26.59 -0.13 -7.72
CA LEU A 7 -25.39 0.00 -8.56
C LEU A 7 -24.27 0.72 -7.82
N PHE A 8 -24.59 1.80 -7.09
CA PHE A 8 -23.62 2.53 -6.29
C PHE A 8 -23.02 1.67 -5.17
N SER A 9 -23.85 0.93 -4.43
CA SER A 9 -23.37 0.00 -3.39
C SER A 9 -22.46 -1.10 -3.95
N LEU A 10 -22.79 -1.67 -5.11
CA LEU A 10 -21.96 -2.66 -5.80
C LEU A 10 -20.62 -2.08 -6.25
N LEU A 11 -20.61 -0.83 -6.75
CA LEU A 11 -19.40 -0.13 -7.17
C LEU A 11 -18.44 0.10 -5.98
N PHE A 12 -18.97 0.55 -4.84
CA PHE A 12 -18.17 0.76 -3.63
C PHE A 12 -17.66 -0.56 -3.03
N LEU A 13 -18.43 -1.64 -3.13
CA LEU A 13 -17.99 -2.95 -2.71
C LEU A 13 -16.83 -3.43 -3.60
N ALA A 14 -16.93 -3.29 -4.92
CA ALA A 14 -15.86 -3.66 -5.85
C ALA A 14 -14.57 -2.81 -5.65
N LEU A 15 -14.73 -1.51 -5.35
CA LEU A 15 -13.59 -0.63 -5.06
C LEU A 15 -12.87 -1.01 -3.76
N GLN A 16 -13.59 -1.41 -2.71
CA GLN A 16 -12.99 -1.83 -1.43
C GLN A 16 -12.39 -3.24 -1.49
N VAL A 17 -12.96 -4.13 -2.30
CA VAL A 17 -12.45 -5.50 -2.50
C VAL A 17 -11.17 -5.50 -3.35
N SER A 18 -10.89 -4.43 -4.08
CA SER A 18 -9.54 -4.17 -4.61
C SER A 18 -8.62 -3.81 -3.44
N PRO A 19 -7.72 -4.70 -2.97
CA PRO A 19 -6.87 -4.45 -1.80
C PRO A 19 -5.73 -3.45 -2.12
N GLY A 20 -5.92 -2.60 -3.13
CA GLY A 20 -4.87 -2.06 -3.97
C GLY A 20 -4.37 -0.67 -3.61
N LEU A 21 -4.98 0.03 -2.64
CA LEU A 21 -4.58 1.41 -2.35
C LEU A 21 -3.93 1.63 -0.98
N SER A 22 -4.02 0.67 -0.06
CA SER A 22 -3.40 0.78 1.28
C SER A 22 -2.85 -0.53 1.83
N SER A 23 -2.82 -1.62 1.06
CA SER A 23 -2.30 -2.89 1.58
C SER A 23 -0.76 -2.92 1.51
N PRO A 24 -0.04 -2.99 2.65
CA PRO A 24 1.41 -3.13 2.71
C PRO A 24 1.93 -4.46 2.11
N ARG A 25 1.03 -5.28 1.56
CA ARG A 25 1.34 -6.57 0.93
C ARG A 25 2.10 -6.44 -0.39
N ARG A 26 1.96 -5.33 -1.13
CA ARG A 26 2.81 -5.05 -2.31
C ARG A 26 4.21 -4.59 -1.92
N ASP A 27 4.34 -3.86 -0.80
CA ASP A 27 5.64 -3.42 -0.28
C ASP A 27 6.50 -4.60 0.20
N MET A 28 5.87 -5.70 0.62
CA MET A 28 6.56 -6.94 1.00
C MET A 28 7.30 -7.62 -0.15
N LEU A 29 6.91 -7.41 -1.42
CA LEU A 29 7.58 -8.06 -2.56
C LEU A 29 8.97 -7.50 -2.83
N PHE A 30 9.15 -6.19 -2.71
CA PHE A 30 10.44 -5.52 -2.92
C PHE A 30 11.23 -5.37 -1.61
N CYS A 31 10.54 -5.18 -0.48
CA CYS A 31 11.16 -5.03 0.84
C CYS A 31 11.14 -6.33 1.66
N ARG A 32 11.41 -7.49 1.03
CA ARG A 32 11.25 -8.85 1.62
C ARG A 32 11.92 -9.10 2.98
N LYS A 33 12.96 -8.36 3.33
CA LYS A 33 13.68 -8.47 4.62
C LYS A 33 13.93 -7.11 5.29
N GLY A 34 13.22 -6.07 4.87
CA GLY A 34 13.39 -4.72 5.36
C GLY A 34 12.11 -4.15 5.96
N THR A 35 12.23 -2.98 6.56
CA THR A 35 11.09 -2.19 7.05
C THR A 35 10.92 -0.96 6.19
N CYS A 36 9.67 -0.65 5.80
CA CYS A 36 9.36 0.56 5.05
C CYS A 36 9.24 1.75 6.01
N HIS A 37 10.09 2.76 5.84
CA HIS A 37 10.05 4.02 6.58
C HIS A 37 9.65 5.17 5.67
N PHE A 38 8.93 6.16 6.18
CA PHE A 38 8.69 7.40 5.44
C PHE A 38 9.96 8.23 5.40
N GLY A 39 10.32 8.76 4.22
CA GLY A 39 11.52 9.58 4.05
C GLY A 39 12.81 8.75 4.04
N SER A 40 13.80 9.17 4.83
CA SER A 40 15.09 8.50 4.96
C SER A 40 15.06 7.34 5.95
N CYS A 41 15.98 6.40 5.78
CA CYS A 41 16.18 5.33 6.74
C CYS A 41 16.78 5.86 8.05
N PRO A 42 16.45 5.25 9.20
CA PRO A 42 17.11 5.58 10.46
C PRO A 42 18.62 5.29 10.36
N ILE A 43 19.43 6.01 11.14
CA ILE A 43 20.90 5.99 11.05
C ILE A 43 21.50 4.59 11.22
N SER A 44 20.82 3.70 11.96
CA SER A 44 21.25 2.32 12.19
C SER A 44 20.87 1.34 11.08
N LYS A 45 20.22 1.80 10.00
CA LYS A 45 19.76 0.96 8.88
C LYS A 45 20.16 1.59 7.55
N ILE A 46 20.41 0.74 6.56
CA ILE A 46 20.77 1.19 5.21
C ILE A 46 19.54 1.19 4.30
N LYS A 47 19.48 2.17 3.39
CA LYS A 47 18.47 2.20 2.33
C LYS A 47 18.78 1.12 1.30
N VAL A 48 17.92 0.12 1.21
CA VAL A 48 18.06 -1.00 0.26
C VAL A 48 17.09 -0.91 -0.91
N GLY A 49 16.13 0.01 -0.86
CA GLY A 49 15.19 0.25 -1.95
C GLY A 49 14.13 1.28 -1.59
N SER A 50 13.02 1.25 -2.33
CA SER A 50 11.82 2.03 -2.06
C SER A 50 10.61 1.12 -1.86
N CYS A 51 9.67 1.58 -1.05
CA CYS A 51 8.32 1.04 -0.94
C CYS A 51 7.36 1.98 -1.68
N PHE A 52 6.08 1.63 -1.78
CA PHE A 52 5.08 2.40 -2.51
C PHE A 52 4.96 3.84 -1.97
N GLY A 53 4.94 4.81 -2.89
CA GLY A 53 4.90 6.24 -2.57
C GLY A 53 6.26 6.81 -2.16
N PHE A 54 6.28 7.65 -1.12
CA PHE A 54 7.47 8.34 -0.60
C PHE A 54 8.16 7.58 0.55
N ARG A 55 8.02 6.26 0.58
CA ARG A 55 8.60 5.40 1.62
C ARG A 55 9.88 4.74 1.12
N SER A 56 10.93 4.74 1.95
CA SER A 56 12.17 4.01 1.70
C SER A 56 12.13 2.64 2.36
N CYS A 57 12.65 1.62 1.66
CA CYS A 57 12.89 0.31 2.24
C CYS A 57 14.25 0.30 2.93
N CYS A 58 14.26 -0.03 4.22
CA CYS A 58 15.45 0.01 5.08
C CYS A 58 15.75 -1.38 5.62
N LYS A 59 17.01 -1.80 5.60
CA LYS A 59 17.47 -3.06 6.18
C LYS A 59 18.60 -2.81 7.16
#